data_AF-F8N3H4-F1
#
_entry.id   AF-F8N3H4-F1
#
_cell.length_a   1.000
_cell.length_b   1.000
_cell.length_c   1.000
_cell.angle_alpha   90.00
_cell.angle_beta   90.00
_cell.angle_gamma   90.00
#
_symmetry.space_group_name_H-M   'P 1'
#
loop_
_entity.id
_entity.type
_entity.pdbx_description
1 polymer ?
#
loop_
_entity_poly.entity_id
_entity_poly.type
_entity_poly.pdbx_seq_one_letter_code
_entity_poly.pdbx_strand_id
1 'polypeptide(L)' 'MSALYNLLFRNNTAFVGAVFAGAFAFELAYDNGMDKVWDKINKGRQWKDIRHKYVEAEE' A
#
# COMPACT_ATOMS: atom_id res chain seq x y z
N MET A 1 16.49 -2.64 29.18
CA MET A 1 15.95 -3.12 27.89
C MET A 1 14.52 -2.65 27.74
N SER A 2 14.13 -2.15 26.57
CA SER A 2 12.77 -1.62 26.30
C SER A 2 11.71 -2.73 26.30
N ALA A 3 10.47 -2.40 26.73
CA ALA A 3 9.34 -3.33 26.73
C ALA A 3 9.03 -3.88 25.33
N LEU A 4 9.17 -3.05 24.29
CA LEU A 4 8.97 -3.44 22.89
C LEU A 4 9.95 -4.54 22.46
N TYR A 5 11.21 -4.44 22.90
CA TYR A 5 12.24 -5.43 22.60
C TYR A 5 11.92 -6.80 23.21
N ASN A 6 11.51 -6.81 24.48
CA ASN A 6 11.12 -8.05 25.16
C ASN A 6 9.87 -8.70 24.54
N LEU A 7 8.94 -7.88 24.03
CA LEU A 7 7.69 -8.36 23.45
C LEU A 7 7.88 -8.93 22.03
N LEU A 8 8.62 -8.22 21.16
CA LEU A 8 8.65 -8.55 19.73
C LEU A 8 9.98 -9.13 19.25
N PHE A 9 11.10 -8.84 19.92
CA PHE A 9 12.43 -9.09 19.36
C PHE A 9 13.28 -10.09 20.18
N ARG A 10 12.89 -10.42 21.42
CA ARG A 10 13.63 -11.35 22.29
C ARG A 10 13.39 -12.84 21.96
N ASN A 11 12.24 -13.18 21.37
CA ASN A 11 11.87 -14.55 21.02
C ASN A 11 11.73 -14.66 19.50
N ASN A 12 12.43 -15.62 18.88
CA ASN A 12 12.47 -15.79 17.42
C ASN A 12 11.09 -16.05 16.79
N THR A 13 10.22 -16.83 17.45
CA THR A 13 8.87 -17.09 16.95
C THR A 13 8.01 -15.83 16.99
N ALA A 14 8.08 -15.08 18.09
CA ALA A 14 7.37 -13.79 18.21
C ALA A 14 7.90 -12.77 17.18
N PHE A 15 9.22 -12.77 16.95
CA PHE A 15 9.87 -11.92 15.96
C PHE A 15 9.41 -12.23 14.53
N VAL A 16 9.42 -13.49 14.11
CA VAL A 16 8.95 -13.90 12.78
C VAL A 16 7.46 -13.56 12.61
N GLY A 17 6.64 -13.79 13.63
CA GLY A 17 5.23 -13.37 13.62
C GLY A 17 5.06 -11.86 13.46
N ALA A 18 5.85 -11.06 14.17
CA ALA A 18 5.84 -9.60 14.06
C ALA A 18 6.28 -9.12 12.68
N VAL A 19 7.28 -9.77 12.07
CA VAL A 19 7.73 -9.46 10.70
C VAL A 19 6.63 -9.74 9.69
N PHE A 20 5.95 -10.90 9.75
CA PHE A 20 4.87 -11.19 8.82
C PHE A 20 3.66 -10.28 8.98
N ALA A 21 3.25 -10.01 10.22
CA ALA A 21 2.16 -9.08 10.49
C ALA A 21 2.51 -7.66 10.01
N GLY A 22 3.74 -7.23 10.26
CA GLY A 22 4.26 -5.94 9.79
C GLY A 22 4.33 -5.84 8.28
N ALA A 23 4.79 -6.90 7.59
CA ALA A 23 4.87 -6.94 6.14
C ALA A 23 3.48 -6.81 5.49
N PHE A 24 2.48 -7.57 5.99
CA PHE A 24 1.12 -7.50 5.48
C PHE A 24 0.46 -6.13 5.71
N ALA A 25 0.62 -5.57 6.92
CA ALA A 25 0.11 -4.23 7.22
C ALA A 25 0.80 -3.16 6.37
N PHE A 26 2.11 -3.30 6.14
CA PHE A 26 2.89 -2.39 5.31
C PHE A 26 2.45 -2.47 3.84
N GLU A 27 2.34 -3.66 3.27
CA GLU A 27 1.91 -3.89 1.88
C GLU A 27 0.58 -3.17 1.59
N LEU A 28 -0.44 -3.42 2.41
CA LEU A 28 -1.75 -2.78 2.26
C LEU A 28 -1.67 -1.24 2.31
N ALA A 29 -0.91 -0.70 3.26
CA ALA A 29 -0.78 0.74 3.42
C ALA A 29 0.05 1.36 2.29
N TYR A 30 1.11 0.67 1.87
CA TYR A 30 2.05 1.11 0.86
C TYR A 30 1.40 1.16 -0.51
N ASP A 31 0.73 0.08 -0.93
CA ASP A 31 0.07 0.01 -2.24
C ASP A 31 -0.99 1.10 -2.38
N ASN A 32 -1.91 1.20 -1.42
CA ASN A 32 -2.93 2.26 -1.42
C ASN A 32 -2.33 3.67 -1.36
N GLY A 33 -1.20 3.84 -0.67
CA GLY A 33 -0.49 5.10 -0.59
C GLY A 33 0.15 5.49 -1.91
N MET A 34 0.84 4.53 -2.55
CA MET A 34 1.55 4.73 -3.81
C MET A 34 0.60 4.87 -4.99
N ASP A 35 -0.53 4.17 -5.02
CA ASP A 35 -1.59 4.41 -6.00
C ASP A 35 -2.08 5.85 -5.95
N LYS A 36 -2.31 6.41 -4.75
CA LYS A 36 -2.72 7.82 -4.61
C LYS A 36 -1.64 8.80 -5.06
N VAL A 37 -0.38 8.51 -4.76
CA VAL A 37 0.74 9.34 -5.23
C VAL A 37 0.83 9.30 -6.75
N TRP A 38 0.76 8.11 -7.33
CA TRP A 38 0.76 7.92 -8.79
C TRP A 38 -0.41 8.65 -9.44
N ASP A 39 -1.60 8.54 -8.86
CA ASP A 39 -2.81 9.20 -9.35
C ASP A 39 -2.69 10.71 -9.38
N LYS A 40 -2.11 11.27 -8.31
CA LYS A 40 -1.89 12.71 -8.23
C LYS A 40 -0.88 13.18 -9.27
N ILE A 41 0.21 12.44 -9.45
CA ILE A 41 1.27 12.79 -10.41
C ILE A 41 0.76 12.70 -11.86
N ASN A 42 -0.06 11.69 -12.17
CA ASN A 42 -0.52 11.41 -13.53
C ASN A 42 -1.96 11.88 -13.80
N LYS A 43 -2.51 12.73 -12.95
CA LYS A 43 -3.88 13.24 -13.08
C LYS A 43 -4.14 13.81 -14.48
N GLY A 44 -5.22 13.37 -15.10
CA GLY A 44 -5.65 13.80 -16.44
C GLY A 44 -4.97 13.04 -17.59
N ARG A 45 -4.02 12.14 -17.29
CA ARG A 45 -3.34 11.29 -18.28
C ARG A 45 -3.75 9.82 -18.17
N GLN A 46 -4.33 9.41 -17.04
CA GLN A 46 -4.71 8.02 -16.82
C GLN A 46 -5.96 7.66 -17.59
N TRP A 47 -6.10 6.39 -17.98
CA TRP A 47 -7.31 5.91 -18.65
C TRP A 47 -8.57 6.24 -17.87
N LYS A 48 -8.58 6.00 -16.54
CA LYS A 48 -9.72 6.36 -15.68
C LYS A 48 -10.10 7.85 -15.71
N ASP A 49 -9.16 8.73 -16.03
CA ASP A 49 -9.41 10.17 -16.15
C ASP A 49 -9.95 10.56 -17.54
N ILE A 50 -9.58 9.82 -18.60
CA ILE A 50 -9.90 10.19 -20.00
C ILE A 50 -10.91 9.26 -20.68
N ARG A 51 -11.28 8.14 -20.06
CA ARG A 51 -12.15 7.08 -20.63
C ARG A 51 -13.46 7.65 -21.18
N HIS A 52 -14.07 8.60 -20.47
CA HIS A 52 -15.33 9.23 -20.86
C HIS A 52 -15.28 9.85 -22.26
N LYS A 53 -14.11 10.31 -22.71
CA LYS A 53 -13.94 10.92 -24.04
C LYS A 53 -14.05 9.94 -25.21
N TYR A 54 -13.89 8.65 -24.94
CA TYR A 54 -13.76 7.63 -25.98
C TYR A 54 -14.91 6.63 -25.96
N VAL A 55 -15.43 6.29 -24.78
CA VAL A 55 -16.50 5.28 -24.67
C VAL A 55 -17.89 5.85 -24.96
N GLU A 56 -18.13 7.14 -24.71
CA GLU A 56 -19.39 7.81 -25.12
C GLU A 56 -19.35 8.24 -26.59
N ALA A 57 -18.16 8.30 -27.22
CA ALA A 57 -18.00 8.69 -28.62
C ALA A 57 -18.19 7.52 -29.61
N GLU A 58 -18.39 6.30 -29.11
CA GLU A 58 -18.64 5.09 -29.90
C GLU A 58 -20.14 4.76 -30.05
N GLU A 59 -21.04 5.52 -29.41
CA GLU A 59 -22.50 5.52 -29.64
C GLU A 59 -22.93 6.67 -30.57
#